data_AF-A0A7X3UYA6-F1
#
_entry.id   AF-A0A7X3UYA6-F1
#
_cell.length_a   1.000
_cell.length_b   1.000
_cell.length_c   1.000
_cell.angle_alpha   90.00
_cell.angle_beta   90.00
_cell.angle_gamma   90.00
#
_symmetry.space_group_name_H-M   'P 1'
#
loop_
_entity.id
_entity.type
_entity.pdbx_description
1 polymer ?
#
loop_
_entity_poly.entity_id
_entity_poly.type
_entity_poly.pdbx_seq_one_letter_code
_entity_poly.pdbx_strand_id
1 'polypeptide(L)'
;MSKLFGIIPLACIAIWAVPAPGNDASSNTPVPECELAKEWVAANLDALPTTLDAFGEHSLTFRRAIYGALDTEIRISLWRENLAAVAHEATLPEQRLFLERVSRDLDGYVRGTAPASEIDAVAEEARAILGMDLAGRAIAVLGSVPESAVFAVENGDLEPDCACSTEEDWCWLTSFGRRECRDDEDYHCDDLESGCGDWWQAACDGMCFKKKKDESTS
;
A
#
# COMPACT_ATOMS: atom_id res chain seq x y z
N MET A 1 -25.30 87.81 1.54
CA MET A 1 -24.67 88.09 0.23
C MET A 1 -23.17 87.89 0.37
N SER A 2 -22.66 86.74 -0.06
CA SER A 2 -21.28 86.56 -0.51
C SER A 2 -21.24 85.32 -1.37
N LYS A 3 -20.51 85.44 -2.46
CA LYS A 3 -20.58 84.68 -3.71
C LYS A 3 -19.19 84.03 -3.88
N LEU A 4 -19.16 82.89 -4.58
CA LEU A 4 -18.15 82.48 -5.57
C LEU A 4 -17.10 81.39 -5.24
N PHE A 5 -16.94 80.56 -6.30
CA PHE A 5 -15.85 79.67 -6.76
C PHE A 5 -15.49 78.46 -5.88
N GLY A 6 -15.53 77.20 -6.34
CA GLY A 6 -15.47 76.64 -7.69
C GLY A 6 -14.05 76.19 -8.04
N ILE A 7 -13.66 74.96 -7.65
CA ILE A 7 -12.50 74.24 -8.19
C ILE A 7 -12.85 72.74 -8.21
N ILE A 8 -12.91 72.17 -9.42
CA ILE A 8 -13.00 70.73 -9.70
C ILE A 8 -11.55 70.26 -9.92
N PRO A 9 -11.00 69.33 -9.12
CA PRO A 9 -9.72 68.72 -9.45
C PRO A 9 -9.91 67.61 -10.48
N LEU A 10 -9.18 67.75 -11.58
CA LEU A 10 -9.02 66.79 -12.66
C LEU A 10 -8.33 65.50 -12.18
N ALA A 11 -8.88 64.38 -12.67
CA ALA A 11 -8.21 63.21 -13.23
C ALA A 11 -7.21 62.41 -12.35
N CYS A 12 -7.74 61.39 -11.67
CA CYS A 12 -7.02 60.13 -11.46
C CYS A 12 -7.33 59.18 -12.63
N ILE A 13 -6.38 58.94 -13.53
CA ILE A 13 -6.37 57.72 -14.36
C ILE A 13 -4.97 57.13 -14.28
N ALA A 14 -4.73 56.36 -13.23
CA ALA A 14 -3.65 55.38 -13.23
C ALA A 14 -4.13 54.22 -14.12
N ILE A 15 -3.48 54.06 -15.28
CA ILE A 15 -3.66 52.88 -16.13
C ILE A 15 -2.97 51.73 -15.40
N TRP A 16 -3.73 50.94 -14.66
CA TRP A 16 -3.28 49.66 -14.16
C TRP A 16 -3.15 48.74 -15.37
N ALA A 17 -1.93 48.37 -15.72
CA ALA A 17 -1.69 47.29 -16.66
C ALA A 17 -2.30 46.02 -16.06
N VAL A 18 -3.39 45.54 -16.66
CA VAL A 18 -3.95 44.22 -16.36
C VAL A 18 -2.95 43.20 -16.89
N PRO A 19 -2.24 42.44 -16.04
CA PRO A 19 -1.44 41.32 -16.53
C PRO A 19 -2.37 40.38 -17.30
N ALA A 20 -1.96 39.98 -18.50
CA ALA A 20 -2.66 38.96 -19.27
C ALA A 20 -2.88 37.72 -18.37
N PRO A 21 -4.02 37.03 -18.46
CA PRO A 21 -4.20 35.77 -17.74
C PRO A 21 -3.04 34.86 -18.14
N GLY A 22 -2.18 34.57 -17.16
CA GLY A 22 -1.16 33.55 -17.32
C GLY A 22 -1.89 32.28 -17.70
N ASN A 23 -1.44 31.64 -18.77
CA ASN A 23 -1.78 30.25 -19.02
C ASN A 23 -1.07 29.44 -17.93
N ASP A 24 -1.63 29.45 -16.72
CA ASP A 24 -1.32 28.47 -15.69
C ASP A 24 -1.81 27.16 -16.26
N ALA A 25 -0.94 26.50 -17.01
CA ALA A 25 -1.07 25.10 -17.35
C ALA A 25 -1.15 24.37 -16.01
N SER A 26 -2.38 24.21 -15.51
CA SER A 26 -2.76 23.30 -14.46
C SER A 26 -2.03 22.01 -14.76
N SER A 27 -0.98 21.73 -13.99
CA SER A 27 -0.28 20.46 -14.01
C SER A 27 -1.30 19.43 -13.55
N ASN A 28 -2.06 18.88 -14.50
CA ASN A 28 -2.99 17.78 -14.30
C ASN A 28 -2.19 16.49 -14.09
N THR A 29 -1.24 16.50 -13.15
CA THR A 29 -0.60 15.28 -12.68
C THR A 29 -1.67 14.55 -11.87
N PRO A 30 -2.02 13.30 -12.25
CA PRO A 30 -2.90 12.48 -11.44
C PRO A 30 -2.35 12.40 -10.02
N VAL A 31 -3.23 12.50 -9.01
CA VAL A 31 -2.83 12.29 -7.61
C VAL A 31 -2.50 10.80 -7.45
N PRO A 32 -1.34 10.43 -6.87
CA PRO A 32 -1.00 9.04 -6.60
C PRO A 32 -2.06 8.34 -5.75
N GLU A 33 -2.31 7.05 -6.00
CA GLU A 33 -3.34 6.29 -5.26
C GLU A 33 -3.04 6.21 -3.76
N CYS A 34 -1.77 6.19 -3.36
CA CYS A 34 -1.37 6.18 -1.95
C CYS A 34 -1.81 7.46 -1.22
N GLU A 35 -1.72 8.63 -1.85
CA GLU A 35 -2.23 9.90 -1.30
C GLU A 35 -3.76 9.87 -1.18
N LEU A 36 -4.44 9.39 -2.21
CA LEU A 36 -5.91 9.22 -2.17
C LEU A 36 -6.34 8.26 -1.05
N ALA A 37 -5.59 7.18 -0.84
CA ALA A 37 -5.85 6.21 0.22
C ALA A 37 -5.67 6.83 1.62
N LYS A 38 -4.59 7.59 1.84
CA LYS A 38 -4.35 8.30 3.11
C LYS A 38 -5.45 9.32 3.40
N GLU A 39 -5.80 10.16 2.42
CA GLU A 39 -6.86 11.15 2.54
C GLU A 39 -8.21 10.50 2.86
N TRP A 40 -8.53 9.40 2.18
CA TRP A 40 -9.75 8.65 2.42
C TRP A 40 -9.78 8.03 3.82
N VAL A 41 -8.68 7.42 4.28
CA VAL A 41 -8.59 6.85 5.63
C VAL A 41 -8.77 7.93 6.69
N ALA A 42 -8.10 9.08 6.54
CA ALA A 42 -8.24 10.21 7.45
C ALA A 42 -9.69 10.74 7.53
N ALA A 43 -10.42 10.74 6.41
CA ALA A 43 -11.81 11.15 6.34
C ALA A 43 -12.80 10.11 6.89
N ASN A 44 -12.40 8.83 7.02
CA ASN A 44 -13.26 7.71 7.36
C ASN A 44 -12.79 6.93 8.61
N LEU A 45 -11.99 7.53 9.50
CA LEU A 45 -11.42 6.86 10.69
C LEU A 45 -12.48 6.12 11.53
N ASP A 46 -13.66 6.71 11.73
CA ASP A 46 -14.74 6.11 12.54
C ASP A 46 -15.56 5.03 11.79
N ALA A 47 -15.24 4.80 10.51
CA ALA A 47 -16.00 3.91 9.61
C ALA A 47 -15.09 2.97 8.79
N LEU A 48 -13.85 2.74 9.24
CA LEU A 48 -12.93 1.83 8.58
C LEU A 48 -13.47 0.38 8.60
N PRO A 49 -13.25 -0.42 7.53
CA PRO A 49 -13.71 -1.80 7.50
C PRO A 49 -12.95 -2.65 8.52
N THR A 50 -13.68 -3.47 9.26
CA THR A 50 -13.15 -4.31 10.34
C THR A 50 -13.36 -5.80 10.13
N THR A 51 -13.85 -6.22 8.95
CA THR A 51 -14.03 -7.61 8.55
C THR A 51 -13.28 -7.89 7.26
N LEU A 52 -12.85 -9.12 7.03
CA LEU A 52 -12.05 -9.46 5.85
C LEU A 52 -12.79 -9.21 4.55
N ASP A 53 -14.10 -9.49 4.52
CA ASP A 53 -14.94 -9.28 3.33
C ASP A 53 -15.00 -7.79 2.94
N ALA A 54 -15.35 -6.90 3.87
CA ALA A 54 -15.41 -5.46 3.60
C ALA A 54 -14.02 -4.88 3.30
N PHE A 55 -12.99 -5.39 3.98
CA PHE A 55 -11.61 -5.00 3.74
C PHE A 55 -11.16 -5.38 2.31
N GLY A 56 -11.56 -6.56 1.83
CA GLY A 56 -11.27 -7.07 0.50
C GLY A 56 -11.93 -6.31 -0.67
N GLU A 57 -12.93 -5.47 -0.41
CA GLU A 57 -13.57 -4.62 -1.43
C GLU A 57 -12.64 -3.48 -1.91
N HIS A 58 -11.57 -3.20 -1.17
CA HIS A 58 -10.62 -2.14 -1.47
C HIS A 58 -9.39 -2.65 -2.26
N SER A 59 -8.76 -1.74 -3.02
CA SER A 59 -7.47 -2.01 -3.65
C SER A 59 -6.41 -2.34 -2.59
N LEU A 60 -5.29 -2.97 -2.99
CA LEU A 60 -4.22 -3.31 -2.05
C LEU A 60 -3.63 -2.06 -1.37
N THR A 61 -3.52 -0.95 -2.11
CA THR A 61 -3.05 0.35 -1.61
C THR A 61 -3.96 0.88 -0.51
N PHE A 62 -5.28 0.90 -0.75
CA PHE A 62 -6.26 1.28 0.28
C PHE A 62 -6.23 0.33 1.47
N ARG A 63 -6.15 -0.99 1.24
CA ARG A 63 -6.07 -1.98 2.32
C ARG A 63 -4.88 -1.73 3.25
N ARG A 64 -3.70 -1.44 2.71
CA ARG A 64 -2.51 -1.12 3.52
C ARG A 64 -2.69 0.15 4.35
N ALA A 65 -3.19 1.23 3.73
CA ALA A 65 -3.48 2.47 4.44
C ALA A 65 -4.52 2.27 5.55
N ILE A 66 -5.59 1.52 5.28
CA ILE A 66 -6.62 1.16 6.27
C ILE A 66 -5.96 0.37 7.41
N TYR A 67 -5.20 -0.69 7.09
CA TYR A 67 -4.54 -1.54 8.08
C TYR A 67 -3.65 -0.73 9.02
N GLY A 68 -2.87 0.20 8.49
CA GLY A 68 -2.02 1.11 9.28
C GLY A 68 -2.79 1.99 10.26
N ALA A 69 -4.06 2.30 9.98
CA ALA A 69 -4.93 3.11 10.85
C ALA A 69 -5.79 2.28 11.83
N LEU A 70 -5.91 0.96 11.64
CA LEU A 70 -6.71 0.10 12.50
C LEU A 70 -6.02 -0.18 13.84
N ASP A 71 -6.81 -0.40 14.89
CA ASP A 71 -6.30 -0.92 16.17
C ASP A 71 -5.74 -2.35 16.01
N THR A 72 -4.72 -2.68 16.82
CA THR A 72 -4.05 -3.99 16.78
C THR A 72 -5.00 -5.18 16.93
N GLU A 73 -6.04 -5.08 17.75
CA GLU A 73 -7.04 -6.17 17.90
C GLU A 73 -7.82 -6.42 16.61
N ILE A 74 -8.14 -5.37 15.86
CA ILE A 74 -8.83 -5.49 14.58
C ILE A 74 -7.89 -6.11 13.55
N ARG A 75 -6.62 -5.70 13.52
CA ARG A 75 -5.59 -6.29 12.66
C ARG A 75 -5.44 -7.80 12.91
N ILE A 76 -5.40 -8.22 14.18
CA ILE A 76 -5.36 -9.64 14.57
C ILE A 76 -6.62 -10.36 14.09
N SER A 77 -7.81 -9.76 14.25
CA SER A 77 -9.07 -10.35 13.77
C SER A 77 -9.05 -10.58 12.26
N LEU A 78 -8.63 -9.59 11.48
CA LEU A 78 -8.53 -9.69 10.02
C LEU A 78 -7.57 -10.81 9.60
N TRP A 79 -6.38 -10.89 10.21
CA TRP A 79 -5.43 -11.97 9.91
C TRP A 79 -5.98 -13.35 10.28
N ARG A 80 -6.74 -13.46 11.37
CA ARG A 80 -7.38 -14.72 11.78
C ARG A 80 -8.44 -15.16 10.78
N GLU A 81 -9.28 -14.24 10.30
CA GLU A 81 -10.24 -14.49 9.21
C GLU A 81 -9.51 -14.93 7.92
N ASN A 82 -8.40 -14.27 7.57
CA ASN A 82 -7.61 -14.60 6.40
C ASN A 82 -6.99 -16.00 6.48
N LEU A 83 -6.39 -16.35 7.61
CA LEU A 83 -5.84 -17.69 7.83
C LEU A 83 -6.92 -18.77 7.79
N ALA A 84 -8.13 -18.48 8.28
CA ALA A 84 -9.26 -19.41 8.17
C ALA A 84 -9.67 -19.62 6.71
N ALA A 85 -9.77 -18.56 5.91
CA ALA A 85 -10.04 -18.64 4.47
C ALA A 85 -8.96 -19.46 3.74
N VAL A 86 -7.67 -19.17 3.99
CA VAL A 86 -6.54 -19.90 3.41
C VAL A 86 -6.54 -21.39 3.83
N ALA A 87 -6.90 -21.69 5.08
CA ALA A 87 -7.00 -23.06 5.57
C ALA A 87 -8.11 -23.87 4.87
N HIS A 88 -9.16 -23.22 4.36
CA HIS A 88 -10.17 -23.89 3.53
C HIS A 88 -9.63 -24.33 2.17
N GLU A 89 -8.62 -23.64 1.63
CA GLU A 89 -7.95 -23.98 0.37
C GLU A 89 -6.84 -25.03 0.53
N ALA A 90 -6.31 -25.20 1.75
CA ALA A 90 -5.22 -26.13 2.04
C ALA A 90 -5.63 -27.58 1.76
N THR A 91 -4.91 -28.26 0.87
CA THR A 91 -5.27 -29.62 0.41
C THR A 91 -4.55 -30.71 1.19
N LEU A 92 -3.39 -30.39 1.78
CA LEU A 92 -2.56 -31.36 2.50
C LEU A 92 -2.70 -31.23 4.02
N PRO A 93 -2.63 -32.33 4.80
CA PRO A 93 -2.70 -32.28 6.26
C PRO A 93 -1.63 -31.38 6.90
N GLU A 94 -0.40 -31.42 6.39
CA GLU A 94 0.72 -30.61 6.87
C GLU A 94 0.48 -29.11 6.69
N GLN A 95 -0.18 -28.70 5.60
CA GLN A 95 -0.55 -27.30 5.36
C GLN A 95 -1.56 -26.82 6.40
N ARG A 96 -2.57 -27.65 6.72
CA ARG A 96 -3.58 -27.33 7.74
C ARG A 96 -2.97 -27.23 9.12
N LEU A 97 -2.12 -28.18 9.50
CA LEU A 97 -1.41 -28.16 10.78
C LEU A 97 -0.50 -26.93 10.93
N PHE A 98 0.18 -26.54 9.85
CA PHE A 98 0.97 -25.30 9.82
C PHE A 98 0.08 -24.08 10.06
N LEU A 99 -1.02 -23.92 9.32
CA LEU A 99 -1.94 -22.79 9.45
C LEU A 99 -2.62 -22.74 10.82
N GLU A 100 -2.98 -23.89 11.40
CA GLU A 100 -3.52 -23.99 12.76
C GLU A 100 -2.51 -23.54 13.82
N ARG A 101 -1.23 -23.90 13.66
CA ARG A 101 -0.17 -23.45 14.57
C ARG A 101 0.05 -21.94 14.44
N VAL A 102 0.22 -21.44 13.22
CA VAL A 102 0.41 -20.00 12.97
C VAL A 102 -0.78 -19.18 13.48
N SER A 103 -2.01 -19.67 13.32
CA SER A 103 -3.21 -19.00 13.87
C SER A 103 -3.22 -18.91 15.40
N ARG A 104 -2.62 -19.89 16.10
CA ARG A 104 -2.48 -19.89 17.57
C ARG A 104 -1.47 -18.84 18.05
N ASP A 105 -0.39 -18.68 17.29
CA ASP A 105 0.74 -17.81 17.64
C ASP A 105 0.61 -16.40 17.01
N LEU A 106 -0.46 -16.16 16.23
CA LEU A 106 -0.73 -14.95 15.45
C LEU A 106 -0.59 -13.64 16.22
N ASP A 107 -1.12 -13.61 17.45
CA ASP A 107 -1.05 -12.43 18.31
C ASP A 107 0.42 -11.97 18.52
N GLY A 108 1.34 -12.93 18.63
CA GLY A 108 2.78 -12.67 18.78
C GLY A 108 3.36 -11.96 17.57
N TYR A 109 3.01 -12.45 16.37
CA TYR A 109 3.46 -11.93 15.08
C TYR A 109 2.88 -10.53 14.80
N VAL A 110 1.57 -10.35 14.93
CA VAL A 110 0.90 -9.08 14.60
C VAL A 110 1.21 -7.96 15.59
N ARG A 111 1.55 -8.28 16.85
CA ARG A 111 1.98 -7.29 17.85
C ARG A 111 3.46 -6.96 17.77
N GLY A 112 4.24 -7.64 16.93
CA GLY A 112 5.71 -7.50 16.90
C GLY A 112 6.38 -7.95 18.19
N THR A 113 5.79 -8.91 18.92
CA THR A 113 6.36 -9.45 20.17
C THR A 113 7.11 -10.76 19.97
N ALA A 114 6.91 -11.42 18.82
CA ALA A 114 7.73 -12.54 18.40
C ALA A 114 9.14 -12.06 18.01
N PRO A 115 10.21 -12.82 18.33
CA PRO A 115 11.56 -12.51 17.85
C PRO A 115 11.64 -12.51 16.32
N ALA A 116 12.43 -11.62 15.72
CA ALA A 116 12.63 -11.56 14.28
C ALA A 116 13.04 -12.92 13.68
N SER A 117 13.96 -13.64 14.34
CA SER A 117 14.38 -14.99 13.91
C SER A 117 13.25 -16.02 13.89
N GLU A 118 12.21 -15.83 14.71
CA GLU A 118 11.03 -16.69 14.69
C GLU A 118 10.11 -16.35 13.51
N ILE A 119 9.94 -15.06 13.21
CA ILE A 119 9.18 -14.59 12.04
C ILE A 119 9.83 -15.13 10.76
N ASP A 120 11.15 -14.97 10.61
CA ASP A 120 11.92 -15.49 9.48
C ASP A 120 11.72 -17.01 9.32
N ALA A 121 11.84 -17.77 10.41
CA ALA A 121 11.69 -19.21 10.39
C ALA A 121 10.27 -19.64 9.99
N VAL A 122 9.24 -18.94 10.46
CA VAL A 122 7.84 -19.19 10.08
C VAL A 122 7.62 -18.86 8.60
N ALA A 123 8.22 -17.80 8.09
CA ALA A 123 8.12 -17.43 6.68
C ALA A 123 8.81 -18.43 5.75
N GLU A 124 10.00 -18.91 6.12
CA GLU A 124 10.70 -20.00 5.41
C GLU A 124 9.88 -21.29 5.43
N GLU A 125 9.33 -21.67 6.58
CA GLU A 125 8.50 -22.86 6.71
C GLU A 125 7.19 -22.74 5.92
N ALA A 126 6.56 -21.56 5.92
CA ALA A 126 5.38 -21.28 5.10
C ALA A 126 5.66 -21.58 3.62
N ARG A 127 6.77 -21.04 3.09
CA ARG A 127 7.18 -21.26 1.69
C ARG A 127 7.45 -22.74 1.40
N ALA A 128 8.05 -23.46 2.34
CA ALA A 128 8.36 -24.88 2.20
C ALA A 128 7.11 -25.78 2.22
N ILE A 129 6.14 -25.50 3.09
CA ILE A 129 4.95 -26.35 3.29
C ILE A 129 3.79 -25.95 2.37
N LEU A 130 3.51 -24.66 2.27
CA LEU A 130 2.38 -24.13 1.51
C LEU A 130 2.73 -23.93 0.03
N GLY A 131 4.03 -23.84 -0.29
CA GLY A 131 4.49 -23.29 -1.55
C GLY A 131 4.32 -21.78 -1.58
N MET A 132 4.91 -21.13 -2.58
CA MET A 132 4.94 -19.67 -2.65
C MET A 132 3.53 -19.07 -2.65
N ASP A 133 2.64 -19.50 -3.57
CA ASP A 133 1.28 -18.96 -3.74
C ASP A 133 0.47 -18.92 -2.45
N LEU A 134 0.31 -20.07 -1.81
CA LEU A 134 -0.49 -20.19 -0.60
C LEU A 134 0.22 -19.57 0.61
N ALA A 135 1.56 -19.58 0.68
CA ALA A 135 2.30 -18.88 1.73
C ALA A 135 2.06 -17.38 1.68
N GLY A 136 2.13 -16.78 0.50
CA GLY A 136 1.91 -15.35 0.37
C GLY A 136 0.50 -14.90 0.73
N ARG A 137 -0.52 -15.68 0.34
CA ARG A 137 -1.89 -15.46 0.84
C ARG A 137 -2.01 -15.66 2.35
N ALA A 138 -1.22 -16.55 2.94
CA ALA A 138 -1.27 -16.81 4.38
C ALA A 138 -0.64 -15.70 5.21
N ILE A 139 0.52 -15.16 4.79
CA ILE A 139 1.36 -14.31 5.66
C ILE A 139 1.74 -12.94 5.08
N ALA A 140 1.56 -12.70 3.77
CA ALA A 140 2.09 -11.50 3.11
C ALA A 140 1.03 -10.63 2.43
N VAL A 141 -0.17 -11.15 2.22
CA VAL A 141 -1.31 -10.40 1.68
C VAL A 141 -2.54 -10.68 2.52
N LEU A 142 -3.16 -9.61 3.02
CA LEU A 142 -4.39 -9.68 3.79
C LEU A 142 -5.61 -9.56 2.87
N GLY A 143 -6.34 -10.66 2.70
CA GLY A 143 -7.48 -10.80 1.79
C GLY A 143 -7.07 -11.18 0.36
N SER A 144 -8.06 -11.35 -0.52
CA SER A 144 -7.81 -11.81 -1.89
C SER A 144 -7.03 -10.79 -2.72
N VAL A 145 -6.13 -11.26 -3.58
CA VAL A 145 -5.54 -10.44 -4.64
C VAL A 145 -6.49 -10.51 -5.84
N PRO A 146 -7.13 -9.41 -6.27
CA PRO A 146 -7.98 -9.45 -7.45
C PRO A 146 -7.15 -9.81 -8.68
N GLU A 147 -7.67 -10.69 -9.53
CA GLU A 147 -6.99 -11.18 -10.73
C GLU A 147 -6.57 -10.03 -11.66
N SER A 148 -7.33 -8.93 -11.69
CA SER A 148 -7.01 -7.73 -12.45
C SER A 148 -5.73 -7.03 -11.98
N ALA A 149 -5.42 -7.03 -10.69
CA ALA A 149 -4.16 -6.48 -10.17
C ALA A 149 -2.96 -7.29 -10.66
N VAL A 150 -3.14 -8.61 -10.77
CA VAL A 150 -2.13 -9.53 -11.27
C VAL A 150 -1.82 -9.26 -12.76
N PHE A 151 -2.84 -9.00 -13.58
CA PHE A 151 -2.67 -8.70 -15.01
C PHE A 151 -2.05 -7.32 -15.29
N ALA A 152 -2.43 -6.30 -14.53
CA ALA A 152 -1.93 -4.94 -14.75
C ALA A 152 -0.42 -4.83 -14.47
N VAL A 153 0.11 -5.63 -13.54
CA VAL A 153 1.55 -5.75 -13.29
C VAL A 153 2.29 -6.41 -14.45
N GLU A 154 1.68 -7.38 -15.14
CA GLU A 154 2.34 -8.08 -16.25
C GLU A 154 2.57 -7.17 -17.46
N ASN A 155 1.57 -6.35 -17.78
CA ASN A 155 1.59 -5.43 -18.92
C ASN A 155 2.47 -4.19 -18.69
N GLY A 156 2.85 -3.90 -17.44
CA GLY A 156 3.62 -2.71 -17.09
C GLY A 156 2.79 -1.43 -17.11
N ASP A 157 1.46 -1.57 -16.99
CA ASP A 157 0.51 -0.46 -17.03
C ASP A 157 0.27 0.16 -15.64
N LEU A 158 0.75 -0.48 -14.57
CA LEU A 158 0.71 0.08 -13.22
C LEU A 158 1.89 1.03 -13.01
N GLU A 159 1.57 2.24 -12.58
CA GLU A 159 2.55 3.09 -11.89
C GLU A 159 3.16 2.31 -10.72
N PRO A 160 4.47 2.47 -10.47
CA PRO A 160 5.10 1.88 -9.31
C PRO A 160 4.40 2.41 -8.04
N ASP A 161 3.76 1.53 -7.29
CA ASP A 161 3.27 1.85 -5.96
C ASP A 161 4.23 1.25 -4.93
N CYS A 162 4.38 1.93 -3.80
CA CYS A 162 5.24 1.52 -2.68
C CYS A 162 4.63 0.30 -2.02
N ALA A 163 4.98 -0.85 -2.57
CA ALA A 163 4.21 -2.08 -2.43
C ALA A 163 5.03 -3.26 -1.92
N CYS A 164 6.28 -3.05 -1.54
CA CYS A 164 7.12 -4.06 -0.92
C CYS A 164 7.99 -3.46 0.17
N SER A 165 8.53 -4.36 1.01
CA SER A 165 9.61 -4.03 1.93
C SER A 165 10.92 -4.53 1.35
N THR A 166 11.99 -3.73 1.46
CA THR A 166 13.34 -4.11 1.05
C THR A 166 13.93 -5.20 1.95
N GLU A 167 13.43 -5.34 3.18
CA GLU A 167 13.83 -6.39 4.12
C GLU A 167 13.07 -7.70 3.86
N GLU A 168 11.78 -7.61 3.50
CA GLU A 168 10.86 -8.74 3.35
C GLU A 168 10.20 -8.74 1.95
N ASP A 169 10.95 -9.23 0.95
CA ASP A 169 10.54 -9.18 -0.47
C ASP A 169 9.44 -10.19 -0.83
N TRP A 170 8.21 -9.67 -0.91
CA TRP A 170 7.03 -10.38 -1.44
C TRP A 170 6.62 -9.93 -2.85
N CYS A 171 7.48 -9.24 -3.60
CA CYS A 171 7.19 -8.79 -4.97
C CYS A 171 6.86 -9.92 -5.93
N TRP A 172 7.27 -11.14 -5.60
CA TRP A 172 6.95 -12.31 -6.40
C TRP A 172 5.42 -12.59 -6.44
N LEU A 173 4.65 -12.25 -5.38
CA LEU A 173 3.19 -12.45 -5.30
C LEU A 173 2.42 -11.55 -6.25
N THR A 174 2.81 -10.28 -6.30
CA THR A 174 2.14 -9.29 -7.13
C THR A 174 2.61 -9.39 -8.59
N SER A 175 3.73 -10.07 -8.84
CA SER A 175 4.47 -9.93 -10.10
C SER A 175 5.04 -11.22 -10.70
N PHE A 176 4.51 -12.39 -10.32
CA PHE A 176 4.86 -13.70 -10.87
C PHE A 176 6.36 -14.05 -10.82
N GLY A 177 7.04 -13.77 -9.71
CA GLY A 177 8.43 -14.19 -9.49
C GLY A 177 9.49 -13.53 -10.39
N ARG A 178 9.11 -12.53 -11.20
CA ARG A 178 10.04 -11.79 -12.06
C ARG A 178 10.43 -10.44 -11.48
N ARG A 179 10.13 -10.18 -10.22
CA ARG A 179 10.41 -8.89 -9.58
C ARG A 179 11.20 -9.02 -8.30
N GLU A 180 11.90 -7.95 -7.96
CA GLU A 180 12.55 -7.75 -6.68
C GLU A 180 12.16 -6.39 -6.13
N CYS A 181 12.12 -6.30 -4.80
CA CYS A 181 11.93 -5.03 -4.13
C CYS A 181 13.20 -4.20 -4.25
N ARG A 182 13.06 -2.94 -4.65
CA ARG A 182 14.15 -1.96 -4.63
C ARG A 182 13.62 -0.65 -4.08
N ASP A 183 14.44 -0.04 -3.24
CA ASP A 183 14.40 1.39 -2.99
C ASP A 183 14.92 2.12 -4.24
N ASP A 184 14.22 3.15 -4.68
CA ASP A 184 14.60 3.98 -5.82
C ASP A 184 14.53 5.43 -5.35
N GLU A 185 15.66 6.14 -5.41
CA GLU A 185 15.76 7.53 -4.93
C GLU A 185 14.78 8.48 -5.63
N ASP A 186 14.29 8.11 -6.83
CA ASP A 186 13.30 8.89 -7.58
C ASP A 186 11.85 8.73 -7.03
N TYR A 187 11.63 7.76 -6.14
CA TYR A 187 10.32 7.40 -5.60
C TYR A 187 10.38 7.30 -4.07
N HIS A 188 9.87 8.33 -3.39
CA HIS A 188 9.85 8.39 -1.93
C HIS A 188 8.74 7.48 -1.35
N CYS A 189 9.12 6.27 -0.95
CA CYS A 189 8.20 5.28 -0.37
C CYS A 189 8.03 5.37 1.16
N ASP A 190 8.64 6.39 1.80
CA ASP A 190 8.77 6.54 3.26
C ASP A 190 7.46 6.76 4.05
N ASP A 191 6.30 6.70 3.40
CA ASP A 191 5.06 7.17 3.98
C ASP A 191 4.22 6.12 4.69
N LEU A 192 4.52 4.84 4.51
CA LEU A 192 3.79 3.74 5.14
C LEU A 192 4.71 2.96 6.07
N GLU A 193 4.62 3.24 7.38
CA GLU A 193 5.36 2.54 8.44
C GLU A 193 4.99 1.05 8.56
N SER A 194 3.89 0.62 7.94
CA SER A 194 3.40 -0.76 7.94
C SER A 194 2.58 -1.05 6.67
N GLY A 195 2.26 -2.31 6.41
CA GLY A 195 1.52 -2.73 5.20
C GLY A 195 2.31 -3.61 4.24
N CYS A 196 3.60 -3.84 4.51
CA CYS A 196 4.48 -4.68 3.73
C CYS A 196 5.14 -5.75 4.59
N GLY A 197 5.75 -6.74 3.92
CA GLY A 197 6.38 -7.84 4.61
C GLY A 197 5.41 -8.87 5.22
N ASP A 198 5.95 -9.71 6.08
CA ASP A 198 5.24 -10.71 6.84
C ASP A 198 4.33 -10.03 7.87
N TRP A 199 3.06 -10.44 7.87
CA TRP A 199 2.01 -9.91 8.73
C TRP A 199 1.79 -8.39 8.60
N TRP A 200 2.29 -7.79 7.52
CA TRP A 200 2.25 -6.35 7.25
C TRP A 200 2.93 -5.50 8.33
N GLN A 201 3.97 -6.03 8.97
CA GLN A 201 4.71 -5.34 10.03
C GLN A 201 5.83 -4.44 9.51
N ALA A 202 6.32 -4.69 8.30
CA ALA A 202 7.39 -3.91 7.71
C ALA A 202 6.85 -2.66 7.01
N ALA A 203 7.68 -1.61 7.00
CA ALA A 203 7.45 -0.44 6.18
C ALA A 203 7.42 -0.82 4.70
N CYS A 204 6.60 -0.12 3.93
CA CYS A 204 6.58 -0.26 2.48
C CYS A 204 7.61 0.69 1.86
N ASP A 205 8.90 0.40 2.02
CA ASP A 205 10.04 1.24 1.65
C ASP A 205 10.59 0.96 0.24
N GLY A 206 9.87 0.19 -0.59
CA GLY A 206 10.33 -0.08 -1.94
C GLY A 206 9.22 -0.41 -2.93
N MET A 207 9.65 -0.57 -4.18
CA MET A 207 8.78 -0.96 -5.29
C MET A 207 9.25 -2.22 -5.96
N CYS A 208 8.29 -2.94 -6.53
CA CYS A 208 8.56 -4.17 -7.25
C CYS A 208 9.00 -3.87 -8.69
N PHE A 209 10.26 -4.08 -9.02
CA PHE A 209 10.79 -3.91 -10.37
C PHE A 209 11.01 -5.25 -11.07
N LYS A 210 10.82 -5.31 -12.39
CA LYS A 210 11.28 -6.47 -13.18
C LYS A 210 12.76 -6.69 -12.89
N LYS A 211 13.12 -7.88 -12.40
CA LYS A 211 14.52 -8.30 -12.27
C LYS A 211 15.17 -8.06 -13.62
N LYS A 212 16.25 -7.28 -13.63
CA LYS A 212 17.07 -7.14 -14.85
C LYS A 212 17.47 -8.56 -15.23
N LYS A 213 17.11 -8.97 -16.45
CA LYS A 213 17.58 -10.24 -16.98
C LYS A 213 19.10 -10.13 -16.96
N ASP A 214 19.78 -10.97 -16.17
CA ASP A 214 21.23 -10.88 -16.03
C ASP A 214 21.84 -10.77 -17.43
N GLU A 215 22.44 -9.62 -17.76
CA GLU A 215 23.15 -9.41 -19.03
C GLU A 215 24.48 -10.20 -19.06
N SER A 216 24.62 -11.23 -18.21
CA SER A 216 25.84 -12.01 -18.07
C SER A 216 25.82 -13.29 -18.91
N THR A 217 26.73 -13.30 -19.88
CA THR A 217 27.34 -14.44 -20.59
C THR A 217 26.59 -14.99 -21.81
N SER A 218 26.74 -14.29 -22.95
CA SER A 218 27.02 -14.94 -24.24
C SER A 218 28.52 -14.95 -24.50
#